data_AF-A0A7W1YUG3-F1
#
_entry.id   AF-A0A7W1YUG3-F1
#
_cell.length_a   1.000
_cell.length_b   1.000
_cell.length_c   1.000
_cell.angle_alpha   90.00
_cell.angle_beta   90.00
_cell.angle_gamma   90.00
#
_symmetry.space_group_name_H-M   'P 1'
#
loop_
_entity.id
_entity.type
_entity.pdbx_description
1 polymer ?
#
loop_
_entity_poly.entity_id
_entity_poly.type
_entity_poly.pdbx_seq_one_letter_code
_entity_poly.pdbx_strand_id
1 'polypeptide(L)'
;MLDEDGGVRLADQVAKELDILGVIPELVAHWLGEQPVRWVAELLVATSGSSTDVAERALSALGRPMTVDELTEWISAGRPGQGAGGLWPLLSSDDRFVRVSADAFELAEWGSTAFEEFPSLFSAAEDAASWAMLAVEVDAALLSGGSGVVPEPLIHQLGMRVGEHRTFATRYGPVTLSYDVNGPTRSRLRHVALAAGAEIGDQILVGFHCDSGDAHVERVPGKPSAR
;
A
#
# COMPACT_ATOMS: atom_id res chain seq x y z
N MET A 1 -1.40 -3.09 17.37
CA MET A 1 -0.36 -3.80 16.61
C MET A 1 -0.81 -4.22 15.22
N LEU A 2 -1.90 -5.00 15.05
CA LEU A 2 -2.35 -5.39 13.70
C LEU A 2 -3.33 -4.40 13.06
N ASP A 3 -4.11 -3.68 13.87
CA ASP A 3 -4.96 -2.56 13.41
C ASP A 3 -4.18 -1.24 13.27
N GLU A 4 -2.87 -1.24 13.54
CA GLU A 4 -1.99 -0.09 13.28
C GLU A 4 -1.76 0.07 11.77
N ASP A 5 -1.27 1.25 11.35
CA ASP A 5 -1.04 1.58 9.93
C ASP A 5 -2.29 1.37 9.04
N GLY A 6 -3.47 1.75 9.57
CA GLY A 6 -4.74 1.57 8.86
C GLY A 6 -5.20 0.11 8.75
N GLY A 7 -4.50 -0.84 9.38
CA GLY A 7 -4.83 -2.26 9.37
C GLY A 7 -4.28 -3.05 8.17
N VAL A 8 -3.28 -2.52 7.46
CA VAL A 8 -2.57 -3.23 6.38
C VAL A 8 -1.06 -3.19 6.64
N ARG A 9 -0.45 -4.35 6.93
CA ARG A 9 0.95 -4.42 7.38
C ARG A 9 1.75 -5.47 6.63
N LEU A 10 3.06 -5.27 6.44
CA LEU A 10 3.93 -6.30 5.87
C LEU A 10 4.16 -7.43 6.88
N ALA A 11 4.00 -8.68 6.44
CA ALA A 11 4.18 -9.85 7.30
C ALA A 11 5.57 -9.91 7.93
N ASP A 12 6.61 -9.60 7.15
CA ASP A 12 8.00 -9.55 7.62
C ASP A 12 8.22 -8.48 8.70
N GLN A 13 7.51 -7.35 8.61
CA GLN A 13 7.62 -6.28 9.61
C GLN A 13 6.96 -6.73 10.92
N VAL A 14 5.75 -7.29 10.84
CA VAL A 14 5.06 -7.83 12.00
C VAL A 14 5.87 -8.95 12.67
N ALA A 15 6.50 -9.83 11.88
CA ALA A 15 7.37 -10.88 12.40
C ALA A 15 8.58 -10.32 13.17
N LYS A 16 9.21 -9.25 12.65
CA LYS A 16 10.32 -8.57 13.35
C LYS A 16 9.87 -7.91 14.65
N GLU A 17 8.71 -7.26 14.65
CA GLU A 17 8.16 -6.64 15.86
C GLU A 17 7.83 -7.70 16.92
N LEU A 18 7.27 -8.83 16.52
CA LEU A 18 7.00 -9.97 17.40
C LEU A 18 8.28 -10.58 17.96
N ASP A 19 9.34 -10.69 17.16
CA ASP A 19 10.67 -11.15 17.60
C ASP A 19 11.26 -10.22 18.67
N ILE A 20 11.15 -8.89 18.49
CA ILE A 20 11.55 -7.91 19.50
C ILE A 20 10.78 -8.08 20.81
N LEU A 21 9.51 -8.48 20.73
CA LEU A 21 8.67 -8.79 21.90
C LEU A 21 8.94 -10.19 22.49
N GLY A 22 9.90 -10.94 21.94
CA GLY A 22 10.31 -12.25 22.42
C GLY A 22 9.40 -13.39 21.96
N VAL A 23 8.58 -13.18 20.92
CA VAL A 23 7.80 -14.26 20.31
C VAL A 23 8.73 -15.10 19.44
N ILE A 24 8.70 -16.40 19.69
CA ILE A 24 9.51 -17.39 18.97
C ILE A 24 9.10 -17.39 17.49
N PRO A 25 10.03 -17.23 16.52
CA PRO A 25 9.73 -17.14 15.09
C PRO A 25 8.87 -18.29 14.55
N GLU A 26 9.10 -19.50 15.05
CA GLU A 26 8.35 -20.70 14.68
C GLU A 26 6.87 -20.63 15.09
N LEU A 27 6.53 -19.82 16.10
CA LEU A 27 5.17 -19.59 16.57
C LEU A 27 4.48 -18.43 15.87
N VAL A 28 5.22 -17.55 15.18
CA VAL A 28 4.66 -16.35 14.53
C VAL A 28 3.62 -16.73 13.47
N ALA A 29 3.94 -17.69 12.60
CA ALA A 29 3.01 -18.13 11.56
C ALA A 29 1.72 -18.74 12.13
N HIS A 30 1.85 -19.52 13.21
CA HIS A 30 0.71 -20.10 13.89
C HIS A 30 -0.14 -19.01 14.57
N TRP A 31 0.50 -18.10 15.30
CA TRP A 31 -0.18 -16.99 15.97
C TRP A 31 -0.92 -16.09 14.97
N LEU A 32 -0.29 -15.74 13.84
CA LEU A 32 -0.91 -14.96 12.75
C LEU A 32 -2.11 -15.67 12.12
N GLY A 33 -2.07 -17.00 12.02
CA GLY A 33 -3.20 -17.80 11.52
C GLY A 33 -4.44 -17.75 12.42
N GLU A 34 -4.26 -17.45 13.71
CA GLU A 34 -5.35 -17.29 14.68
C GLU A 34 -5.85 -15.83 14.78
N GLN A 35 -5.16 -14.87 14.14
CA GLN A 35 -5.57 -13.48 14.15
C GLN A 35 -6.67 -13.20 13.11
N PRO A 36 -7.53 -12.19 13.34
CA PRO A 36 -8.48 -11.73 12.34
C PRO A 36 -7.74 -10.95 11.25
N VAL A 37 -6.93 -11.65 10.45
CA VAL A 37 -6.15 -11.09 9.34
C VAL A 37 -6.27 -11.98 8.11
N ARG A 38 -6.12 -11.37 6.93
CA ARG A 38 -5.98 -12.09 5.66
C ARG A 38 -4.65 -11.80 5.01
N TRP A 39 -4.12 -12.83 4.37
CA TRP A 39 -2.91 -12.71 3.56
C TRP A 39 -3.27 -12.24 2.15
N VAL A 40 -2.63 -11.16 1.72
CA VAL A 40 -2.66 -10.65 0.35
C VAL A 40 -1.21 -10.45 -0.09
N ALA A 41 -0.69 -11.40 -0.86
CA ALA A 41 0.74 -11.50 -1.16
C ALA A 41 1.60 -11.46 0.12
N GLU A 42 2.34 -10.38 0.35
CA GLU A 42 3.22 -10.17 1.51
C GLU A 42 2.54 -9.34 2.63
N LEU A 43 1.28 -8.94 2.43
CA LEU A 43 0.50 -8.10 3.34
C LEU A 43 -0.41 -8.94 4.24
N LEU A 44 -0.48 -8.53 5.50
CA LEU A 44 -1.48 -8.89 6.49
C LEU A 44 -2.53 -7.78 6.55
N VAL A 45 -3.76 -8.14 6.18
CA VAL A 45 -4.90 -7.23 6.14
C VAL A 45 -5.83 -7.53 7.30
N ALA A 46 -5.91 -6.62 8.26
CA ALA A 46 -6.78 -6.75 9.43
C ALA A 46 -8.24 -6.82 9.01
N THR A 47 -8.88 -7.93 9.34
CA THR A 47 -10.29 -8.15 9.07
C THR A 47 -11.17 -7.66 10.19
N SER A 48 -10.66 -7.06 11.28
CA SER A 48 -11.37 -6.43 12.42
C SER A 48 -12.04 -5.08 12.06
N GLY A 49 -12.99 -4.60 12.86
CA GLY A 49 -13.70 -3.32 12.63
C GLY A 49 -15.05 -3.43 11.90
N SER A 50 -15.48 -2.35 11.23
CA SER A 50 -16.73 -2.32 10.45
C SER A 50 -16.55 -2.95 9.07
N SER A 51 -17.65 -3.38 8.41
CA SER A 51 -17.57 -3.96 7.07
C SER A 51 -17.03 -2.97 6.01
N THR A 52 -17.27 -1.67 6.19
CA THR A 52 -16.72 -0.63 5.31
C THR A 52 -15.22 -0.47 5.52
N ASP A 53 -14.72 -0.46 6.76
CA ASP A 53 -13.27 -0.38 7.00
C ASP A 53 -12.54 -1.63 6.48
N VAL A 54 -13.13 -2.81 6.62
CA VAL A 54 -12.55 -4.03 6.06
C VAL A 54 -12.59 -4.01 4.53
N ALA A 55 -13.67 -3.51 3.92
CA ALA A 55 -13.76 -3.35 2.47
C ALA A 55 -12.71 -2.36 1.95
N GLU A 56 -12.49 -1.25 2.67
CA GLU A 56 -11.45 -0.28 2.33
C GLU A 56 -10.06 -0.92 2.32
N ARG A 57 -9.71 -1.62 3.39
CA ARG A 57 -8.42 -2.33 3.50
C ARG A 57 -8.27 -3.42 2.45
N ALA A 58 -9.34 -4.15 2.14
CA ALA A 58 -9.31 -5.19 1.11
C ALA A 58 -9.04 -4.60 -0.28
N LEU A 59 -9.77 -3.53 -0.64
CA LEU A 59 -9.55 -2.79 -1.88
C LEU A 59 -8.11 -2.27 -1.92
N SER A 60 -7.67 -1.55 -0.88
CA SER A 60 -6.31 -0.99 -0.78
C SER A 60 -5.24 -2.07 -0.96
N ALA A 61 -5.32 -3.17 -0.22
CA ALA A 61 -4.33 -4.24 -0.30
C ALA A 61 -4.31 -4.96 -1.65
N LEU A 62 -5.45 -5.08 -2.33
CA LEU A 62 -5.56 -5.74 -3.63
C LEU A 62 -5.28 -4.81 -4.83
N GLY A 63 -5.36 -3.49 -4.63
CA GLY A 63 -5.05 -2.48 -5.64
C GLY A 63 -5.95 -2.49 -6.87
N ARG A 64 -7.15 -3.10 -6.80
CA ARG A 64 -8.09 -3.21 -7.93
C ARG A 64 -9.54 -3.04 -7.49
N PRO A 65 -10.44 -2.57 -8.39
CA PRO A 65 -11.86 -2.58 -8.10
C PRO A 65 -12.36 -3.99 -7.81
N MET A 66 -13.34 -4.09 -6.91
CA MET A 66 -13.97 -5.36 -6.54
C MET A 66 -15.49 -5.22 -6.56
N THR A 67 -16.16 -6.29 -6.98
CA THR A 67 -17.61 -6.41 -6.88
C THR A 67 -18.06 -6.50 -5.42
N VAL A 68 -19.32 -6.13 -5.15
CA VAL A 68 -19.92 -6.30 -3.81
C VAL A 68 -19.90 -7.76 -3.36
N ASP A 69 -20.08 -8.71 -4.29
CA ASP A 69 -20.03 -10.14 -4.01
C ASP A 69 -18.61 -10.58 -3.64
N GLU A 70 -17.59 -10.14 -4.40
CA GLU A 70 -16.19 -10.40 -4.07
C GLU A 70 -15.80 -9.82 -2.70
N LEU A 71 -16.22 -8.58 -2.39
CA LEU A 71 -15.95 -7.96 -1.09
C LEU A 71 -16.67 -8.69 0.04
N THR A 72 -17.91 -9.11 -0.19
CA THR A 72 -18.71 -9.89 0.77
C THR A 72 -18.03 -11.23 1.07
N GLU A 73 -17.59 -11.95 0.04
CA GLU A 73 -16.86 -13.20 0.18
C GLU A 73 -15.52 -12.98 0.92
N TRP A 74 -14.80 -11.92 0.55
CA TRP A 74 -13.53 -11.59 1.17
C TRP A 74 -13.67 -11.30 2.68
N ILE A 75 -14.67 -10.50 3.07
CA ILE A 75 -14.99 -10.19 4.46
C ILE A 75 -15.43 -11.46 5.21
N SER A 76 -16.33 -12.25 4.63
CA SER A 76 -16.92 -13.43 5.27
C SER A 76 -15.88 -14.54 5.52
N ALA A 77 -14.94 -14.73 4.59
CA ALA A 77 -13.85 -15.68 4.81
C ALA A 77 -12.82 -15.19 5.85
N GLY A 78 -12.77 -13.88 6.11
CA GLY A 78 -11.99 -13.30 7.22
C GLY A 78 -12.71 -13.30 8.57
N ARG A 79 -14.04 -13.51 8.58
CA ARG A 79 -14.89 -13.64 9.77
C ARG A 79 -16.05 -14.61 9.52
N PRO A 80 -15.84 -15.92 9.71
CA PRO A 80 -16.88 -16.92 9.50
C PRO A 80 -18.09 -16.63 10.41
N GLY A 81 -19.29 -16.55 9.83
CA GLY A 81 -20.55 -16.35 10.56
C GLY A 81 -21.03 -14.90 10.72
N GLN A 82 -20.27 -13.91 10.26
CA GLN A 82 -20.77 -12.54 10.12
C GLN A 82 -21.36 -12.37 8.70
N GLY A 83 -22.67 -12.14 8.59
CA GLY A 83 -23.29 -11.89 7.30
C GLY A 83 -22.92 -10.51 6.79
N ALA A 84 -22.29 -10.41 5.61
CA ALA A 84 -22.06 -9.14 4.93
C ALA A 84 -23.32 -8.58 4.23
N GLY A 85 -24.51 -8.95 4.74
CA GLY A 85 -25.78 -8.50 4.18
C GLY A 85 -25.89 -6.98 4.25
N GLY A 86 -26.07 -6.35 3.09
CA GLY A 86 -26.23 -4.90 2.98
C GLY A 86 -24.92 -4.12 2.80
N LEU A 87 -23.86 -4.71 2.23
CA LEU A 87 -22.65 -3.96 1.91
C LEU A 87 -22.89 -2.87 0.85
N TRP A 88 -23.72 -3.13 -0.16
CA TRP A 88 -23.99 -2.16 -1.24
C TRP A 88 -24.51 -0.80 -0.71
N PRO A 89 -25.56 -0.74 0.15
CA PRO A 89 -26.00 0.54 0.73
C PRO A 89 -24.91 1.27 1.51
N LEU A 90 -24.08 0.54 2.24
CA LEU A 90 -23.01 1.11 3.06
C LEU A 90 -21.94 1.75 2.19
N LEU A 91 -21.42 1.01 1.21
CA LEU A 91 -20.40 1.52 0.27
C LEU A 91 -20.95 2.69 -0.56
N SER A 92 -22.21 2.63 -0.98
CA SER A 92 -22.83 3.69 -1.80
C SER A 92 -23.04 5.00 -1.05
N SER A 93 -23.06 4.96 0.28
CA SER A 93 -23.27 6.13 1.15
C SER A 93 -21.97 6.70 1.73
N ASP A 94 -20.84 6.03 1.51
CA ASP A 94 -19.55 6.35 2.11
C ASP A 94 -18.62 6.93 1.03
N ASP A 95 -18.23 8.19 1.23
CA ASP A 95 -17.45 8.97 0.26
C ASP A 95 -16.06 8.37 -0.03
N ARG A 96 -15.58 7.40 0.78
CA ARG A 96 -14.34 6.66 0.52
C ARG A 96 -14.45 5.72 -0.70
N PHE A 97 -15.65 5.39 -1.15
CA PHE A 97 -15.86 4.44 -2.25
C PHE A 97 -16.49 5.12 -3.47
N VAL A 98 -15.94 4.82 -4.64
CA VAL A 98 -16.49 5.24 -5.93
C VAL A 98 -16.99 4.02 -6.68
N ARG A 99 -18.20 4.12 -7.22
CA ARG A 99 -18.79 3.07 -8.05
C ARG A 99 -18.23 3.15 -9.47
N VAL A 100 -17.57 2.10 -9.93
CA VAL A 100 -16.97 2.03 -11.29
C VAL A 100 -17.78 1.17 -12.26
N SER A 101 -18.66 0.29 -11.76
CA SER A 101 -19.55 -0.51 -12.59
C SER A 101 -20.93 -0.66 -11.94
N ALA A 102 -21.80 -1.49 -12.53
CA ALA A 102 -23.10 -1.80 -11.93
C ALA A 102 -22.98 -2.37 -10.51
N ASP A 103 -21.91 -3.10 -10.20
CA ASP A 103 -21.73 -3.91 -9.01
C ASP A 103 -20.34 -3.81 -8.37
N ALA A 104 -19.42 -3.02 -8.93
CA ALA A 104 -18.06 -2.86 -8.44
C ALA A 104 -17.78 -1.46 -7.88
N PHE A 105 -16.97 -1.47 -6.83
CA PHE A 105 -16.48 -0.30 -6.13
C PHE A 105 -14.96 -0.28 -6.17
N GLU A 106 -14.45 0.94 -6.18
CA GLU A 106 -13.04 1.28 -6.04
C GLU A 106 -12.89 2.31 -4.92
N LEU A 107 -11.67 2.53 -4.43
CA LEU A 107 -11.47 3.62 -3.46
C LEU A 107 -11.49 4.96 -4.19
N ALA A 108 -12.17 5.96 -3.61
CA ALA A 108 -12.25 7.30 -4.15
C ALA A 108 -10.86 7.91 -4.36
N GLU A 109 -9.91 7.59 -3.47
CA GLU A 109 -8.50 8.00 -3.58
C GLU A 109 -7.76 7.41 -4.79
N TRP A 110 -8.28 6.34 -5.42
CA TRP A 110 -7.63 5.79 -6.61
C TRP A 110 -7.78 6.67 -7.83
N GLY A 111 -8.83 7.50 -7.84
CA GLY A 111 -9.11 8.47 -8.87
C GLY A 111 -9.02 7.85 -10.26
N SER A 112 -10.15 7.42 -10.83
CA SER A 112 -10.27 7.20 -12.28
C SER A 112 -9.98 8.47 -13.14
N THR A 113 -9.46 9.56 -12.53
CA THR A 113 -8.95 10.80 -13.14
C THR A 113 -7.47 11.12 -12.79
N ALA A 114 -6.75 10.26 -12.06
CA ALA A 114 -5.45 10.62 -11.49
C ALA A 114 -4.34 10.88 -12.53
N PHE A 115 -4.45 10.38 -13.76
CA PHE A 115 -3.41 10.60 -14.78
C PHE A 115 -3.39 12.05 -15.32
N GLU A 116 -4.53 12.77 -15.32
CA GLU A 116 -4.55 14.18 -15.75
C GLU A 116 -4.18 15.15 -14.61
N GLU A 117 -4.32 14.71 -13.36
CA GLU A 117 -4.03 15.51 -12.18
C GLU A 117 -2.60 15.31 -11.64
N PHE A 118 -1.94 14.17 -11.84
CA PHE A 118 -0.64 13.92 -11.20
C PHE A 118 0.48 14.87 -11.66
N PRO A 119 0.70 15.11 -12.96
CA PRO A 119 1.66 16.14 -13.39
C PRO A 119 1.19 17.58 -13.09
N SER A 120 -0.12 17.82 -12.91
CA SER A 120 -0.69 19.15 -12.72
C SER A 120 -0.85 19.55 -11.23
N LEU A 121 -0.91 18.59 -10.30
CA LEU A 121 -0.79 18.78 -8.84
C LEU A 121 0.54 19.44 -8.45
N PHE A 122 1.60 19.21 -9.24
CA PHE A 122 2.93 19.78 -9.01
C PHE A 122 3.20 21.07 -9.80
N SER A 123 2.22 21.56 -10.58
CA SER A 123 2.36 22.79 -11.38
C SER A 123 2.11 24.07 -10.56
N ALA A 124 1.51 23.95 -9.38
CA ALA A 124 1.46 25.01 -8.38
C ALA A 124 2.70 24.90 -7.48
N ALA A 125 3.64 25.82 -7.66
CA ALA A 125 4.96 25.78 -7.01
C ALA A 125 4.94 25.79 -5.46
N GLU A 126 3.79 26.06 -4.83
CA GLU A 126 3.66 26.08 -3.36
C GLU A 126 3.45 24.69 -2.74
N ASP A 127 2.79 23.75 -3.43
CA ASP A 127 2.55 22.39 -2.89
C ASP A 127 3.69 21.41 -3.20
N ALA A 128 4.47 21.66 -4.26
CA ALA A 128 5.56 20.78 -4.68
C ALA A 128 6.70 20.65 -3.64
N ALA A 129 6.89 21.66 -2.78
CA ALA A 129 7.90 21.60 -1.71
C ALA A 129 7.56 20.58 -0.62
N SER A 130 6.28 20.24 -0.46
CA SER A 130 5.76 19.30 0.53
C SER A 130 5.86 17.83 0.10
N TRP A 131 6.35 17.56 -1.12
CA TRP A 131 6.46 16.21 -1.67
C TRP A 131 7.88 15.88 -2.14
N ALA A 132 8.39 14.71 -1.74
CA ALA A 132 9.64 14.17 -2.23
C ALA A 132 9.38 12.97 -3.15
N MET A 133 10.03 12.92 -4.32
CA MET A 133 9.69 11.96 -5.38
C MET A 133 10.76 10.90 -5.61
N LEU A 134 10.34 9.64 -5.65
CA LEU A 134 11.18 8.50 -6.01
C LEU A 134 10.63 7.81 -7.26
N ALA A 135 11.40 7.84 -8.35
CA ALA A 135 11.13 7.01 -9.52
C ALA A 135 11.87 5.68 -9.39
N VAL A 136 11.14 4.58 -9.62
CA VAL A 136 11.67 3.22 -9.53
C VAL A 136 11.34 2.46 -10.80
N GLU A 137 12.36 1.92 -11.47
CA GLU A 137 12.16 1.04 -12.60
C GLU A 137 11.67 -0.34 -12.13
N VAL A 138 10.67 -0.87 -12.83
CA VAL A 138 10.17 -2.23 -12.62
C VAL A 138 11.03 -3.18 -13.43
N ASP A 139 12.02 -3.78 -12.77
CA ASP A 139 12.86 -4.82 -13.32
C ASP A 139 12.63 -6.18 -12.62
N ALA A 140 13.31 -7.22 -13.11
CA ALA A 140 13.21 -8.54 -12.50
C ALA A 140 13.70 -8.55 -11.04
N ALA A 141 14.64 -7.67 -10.67
CA ALA A 141 15.16 -7.59 -9.31
C ALA A 141 14.12 -7.00 -8.34
N LEU A 142 13.41 -5.96 -8.75
CA LEU A 142 12.29 -5.38 -8.02
C LEU A 142 11.18 -6.41 -7.82
N LEU A 143 10.80 -7.10 -8.89
CA LEU A 143 9.75 -8.13 -8.84
C LEU A 143 10.18 -9.39 -8.07
N SER A 144 11.48 -9.61 -7.87
CA SER A 144 11.99 -10.66 -7.00
C SER A 144 11.97 -10.29 -5.50
N GLY A 145 11.62 -9.05 -5.16
CA GLY A 145 11.54 -8.59 -3.77
C GLY A 145 12.81 -7.92 -3.24
N GLY A 146 13.64 -7.34 -4.10
CA GLY A 146 14.78 -6.54 -3.66
C GLY A 146 14.37 -5.24 -2.95
N SER A 147 15.02 -4.92 -1.84
CA SER A 147 15.12 -3.54 -1.35
C SER A 147 16.03 -2.73 -2.27
N GLY A 148 15.77 -1.43 -2.40
CA GLY A 148 16.52 -0.56 -3.32
C GLY A 148 17.23 0.56 -2.58
N VAL A 149 18.32 1.06 -3.16
CA VAL A 149 18.95 2.30 -2.72
C VAL A 149 18.06 3.47 -3.13
N VAL A 150 18.02 4.50 -2.29
CA VAL A 150 17.25 5.73 -2.50
C VAL A 150 18.23 6.88 -2.69
N PRO A 151 17.93 7.92 -3.49
CA PRO A 151 18.80 9.08 -3.57
C PRO A 151 18.86 9.84 -2.23
N GLU A 152 20.05 10.18 -1.74
CA GLU A 152 20.23 11.01 -0.53
C GLU A 152 19.44 12.33 -0.55
N PRO A 153 19.31 13.07 -1.67
CA PRO A 153 18.51 14.29 -1.71
C PRO A 153 17.05 14.07 -1.29
N LEU A 154 16.45 12.92 -1.60
CA LEU A 154 15.08 12.60 -1.22
C LEU A 154 14.92 12.50 0.30
N ILE A 155 15.85 11.80 0.95
CA ILE A 155 15.83 11.58 2.39
C ILE A 155 16.12 12.88 3.16
N HIS A 156 17.00 13.73 2.62
CA HIS A 156 17.24 15.07 3.17
C HIS A 156 16.02 15.98 3.03
N GLN A 157 15.29 15.92 1.90
CA GLN A 157 14.05 16.68 1.72
C GLN A 157 12.96 16.23 2.72
N LEU A 158 12.88 14.93 3.00
CA LEU A 158 11.99 14.37 4.01
C LEU A 158 12.44 14.65 5.47
N GLY A 159 13.56 15.33 5.66
CA GLY A 159 14.09 15.70 6.98
C GLY A 159 14.61 14.52 7.81
N MET A 160 14.78 13.35 7.19
CA MET A 160 15.18 12.13 7.89
C MET A 160 16.67 12.15 8.28
N ARG A 161 16.99 11.59 9.44
CA ARG A 161 18.37 11.51 9.96
C ARG A 161 18.94 10.10 9.84
N VAL A 162 20.27 9.99 9.92
CA VAL A 162 20.95 8.69 10.00
C VAL A 162 20.47 7.95 11.27
N GLY A 163 20.10 6.69 11.11
CA GLY A 163 19.46 5.83 12.10
C GLY A 163 17.93 5.87 12.08
N GLU A 164 17.31 6.66 11.21
CA GLU A 164 15.85 6.83 11.15
C GLU A 164 15.21 5.90 10.12
N HIS A 165 14.03 5.40 10.48
CA HIS A 165 13.12 4.68 9.59
C HIS A 165 11.78 5.40 9.58
N ARG A 166 11.24 5.65 8.40
CA ARG A 166 9.94 6.30 8.24
C ARG A 166 9.07 5.47 7.32
N THR A 167 7.93 5.04 7.84
CA THR A 167 6.92 4.29 7.07
C THR A 167 5.88 5.25 6.58
N PHE A 168 5.57 5.14 5.29
CA PHE A 168 4.54 5.92 4.63
C PHE A 168 3.40 5.00 4.22
N ALA A 169 2.17 5.40 4.55
CA ALA A 169 0.99 4.72 4.06
C ALA A 169 0.84 4.97 2.56
N THR A 170 0.58 3.93 1.77
CA THR A 170 0.23 4.09 0.35
C THR A 170 -1.01 3.28 0.04
N ARG A 171 -1.66 3.62 -1.08
CA ARG A 171 -2.81 2.87 -1.61
C ARG A 171 -2.52 1.39 -1.92
N TYR A 172 -1.25 0.97 -1.96
CA TYR A 172 -0.84 -0.41 -2.21
C TYR A 172 -0.13 -1.06 -1.02
N GLY A 173 -0.32 -0.51 0.18
CA GLY A 173 0.35 -0.93 1.41
C GLY A 173 1.57 -0.07 1.76
N PRO A 174 2.17 -0.28 2.94
CA PRO A 174 3.19 0.62 3.44
C PRO A 174 4.47 0.57 2.60
N VAL A 175 5.13 1.73 2.50
CA VAL A 175 6.48 1.88 1.96
C VAL A 175 7.36 2.49 3.04
N THR A 176 8.42 1.80 3.41
CA THR A 176 9.35 2.27 4.44
C THR A 176 10.63 2.77 3.80
N LEU A 177 11.05 3.98 4.17
CA LEU A 177 12.38 4.51 3.91
C LEU A 177 13.24 4.33 5.15
N SER A 178 14.51 3.99 4.95
CA SER A 178 15.48 3.73 6.01
C SER A 178 16.75 4.49 5.69
N TYR A 179 17.28 5.26 6.63
CA TYR A 179 18.58 5.92 6.47
C TYR A 179 19.55 5.33 7.47
N ASP A 180 20.31 4.31 7.07
CA ASP A 180 21.31 3.68 7.92
C ASP A 180 22.73 4.22 7.63
N VAL A 181 23.72 3.66 8.32
CA VAL A 181 25.14 4.03 8.15
C VAL A 181 25.72 3.69 6.78
N ASN A 182 25.11 2.74 6.06
CA ASN A 182 25.48 2.35 4.70
C ASN A 182 24.75 3.17 3.64
N GLY A 183 23.80 4.00 4.07
CA GLY A 183 23.10 4.97 3.24
C GLY A 183 21.58 4.75 3.23
N PRO A 184 20.89 5.57 2.44
CA PRO A 184 19.43 5.52 2.34
C PRO A 184 18.93 4.38 1.46
N THR A 185 17.96 3.64 1.98
CA THR A 185 17.30 2.52 1.32
C THR A 185 15.79 2.60 1.44
N ARG A 186 15.08 1.89 0.57
CA ARG A 186 13.64 1.67 0.63
C ARG A 186 13.34 0.19 0.89
N SER A 187 12.17 -0.05 1.48
CA SER A 187 11.58 -1.38 1.57
C SER A 187 11.37 -1.99 0.18
N ARG A 188 11.05 -3.29 0.18
CA ARG A 188 10.59 -3.99 -1.01
C ARG A 188 9.38 -3.24 -1.58
N LEU A 189 9.33 -3.10 -2.90
CA LEU A 189 8.19 -2.51 -3.61
C LEU A 189 7.50 -3.53 -4.51
N ARG A 190 7.80 -4.82 -4.34
CA ARG A 190 7.19 -5.88 -5.13
C ARG A 190 5.67 -5.88 -4.97
N HIS A 191 5.17 -5.79 -3.75
CA HIS A 191 3.73 -5.72 -3.46
C HIS A 191 3.10 -4.49 -4.12
N VAL A 192 3.75 -3.33 -4.01
CA VAL A 192 3.33 -2.09 -4.66
C VAL A 192 3.27 -2.25 -6.18
N ALA A 193 4.29 -2.84 -6.80
CA ALA A 193 4.36 -3.06 -8.23
C ALA A 193 3.28 -4.02 -8.74
N LEU A 194 3.10 -5.15 -8.04
CA LEU A 194 2.09 -6.13 -8.40
C LEU A 194 0.67 -5.57 -8.23
N ALA A 195 0.41 -4.84 -7.14
CA ALA A 195 -0.89 -4.22 -6.89
C ALA A 195 -1.19 -3.07 -7.86
N ALA A 196 -0.17 -2.32 -8.29
CA ALA A 196 -0.30 -1.31 -9.34
C ALA A 196 -0.44 -1.91 -10.77
N GLY A 197 -0.38 -3.23 -10.91
CA GLY A 197 -0.39 -3.92 -12.20
C GLY A 197 0.79 -3.56 -13.10
N ALA A 198 1.94 -3.22 -12.50
CA ALA A 198 3.14 -2.82 -13.23
C ALA A 198 3.89 -4.04 -13.78
N GLU A 199 4.37 -3.91 -15.02
CA GLU A 199 5.12 -4.93 -15.73
C GLU A 199 6.60 -4.55 -15.88
N ILE A 200 7.45 -5.52 -16.25
CA ILE A 200 8.86 -5.24 -16.50
C ILE A 200 8.99 -4.18 -17.60
N GLY A 201 9.76 -3.13 -17.31
CA GLY A 201 9.96 -1.97 -18.18
C GLY A 201 9.07 -0.78 -17.84
N ASP A 202 8.08 -0.93 -16.97
CA ASP A 202 7.34 0.20 -16.40
C ASP A 202 8.18 0.93 -15.34
N GLN A 203 7.69 2.10 -14.94
CA GLN A 203 8.17 2.83 -13.79
C GLN A 203 7.07 2.97 -12.75
N ILE A 204 7.48 3.01 -11.48
CA ILE A 204 6.64 3.38 -10.36
C ILE A 204 7.17 4.69 -9.80
N LEU A 205 6.32 5.71 -9.81
CA LEU A 205 6.57 6.97 -9.13
C LEU A 205 5.96 6.89 -7.74
N VAL A 206 6.79 7.09 -6.72
CA VAL A 206 6.34 7.20 -5.33
C VAL A 206 6.59 8.62 -4.85
N GLY A 207 5.52 9.36 -4.55
CA GLY A 207 5.58 10.67 -3.93
C GLY A 207 5.33 10.58 -2.44
N PHE A 208 6.27 11.05 -1.63
CA PHE A 208 6.20 11.03 -0.18
C PHE A 208 5.86 12.42 0.35
N HIS A 209 4.80 12.54 1.15
CA HIS A 209 4.47 13.80 1.80
C HIS A 209 5.44 14.05 2.97
N CYS A 210 6.09 15.21 2.98
CA CYS A 210 7.12 15.56 3.97
C CYS A 210 6.59 15.53 5.42
N ASP A 211 5.32 15.90 5.63
CA ASP A 211 4.72 15.98 6.98
C ASP A 211 3.71 14.89 7.35
N SER A 212 2.83 14.44 6.45
CA SER A 212 1.64 13.64 6.84
C SER A 212 1.91 12.14 7.04
N GLY A 213 3.07 11.63 6.63
CA GLY A 213 3.33 10.18 6.67
C GLY A 213 2.59 9.41 5.59
N ASP A 214 2.01 10.10 4.61
CA ASP A 214 1.37 9.49 3.45
C ASP A 214 2.32 9.48 2.25
N ALA A 215 2.14 8.50 1.37
CA ALA A 215 2.78 8.46 0.08
C ALA A 215 1.82 7.99 -1.01
N HIS A 216 1.90 8.64 -2.16
CA HIS A 216 1.15 8.31 -3.34
C HIS A 216 2.00 7.51 -4.31
N VAL A 217 1.40 6.51 -4.96
CA VAL A 217 2.09 5.63 -5.91
C VAL A 217 1.38 5.68 -7.24
N GLU A 218 2.10 6.00 -8.31
CA GLU A 218 1.61 5.94 -9.67
C GLU A 218 2.47 5.01 -10.54
N ARG A 219 1.81 4.21 -11.39
CA ARG A 219 2.47 3.47 -12.45
C ARG A 219 2.59 4.34 -13.69
N VAL A 220 3.80 4.49 -14.20
CA VAL A 220 4.08 5.11 -15.49
C VAL A 220 4.46 4.00 -16.47
N PRO A 221 3.66 3.75 -17.52
CA PRO A 221 3.99 2.76 -18.52
C PRO A 221 5.34 3.04 -19.17
N GLY A 222 6.16 2.00 -19.30
CA GLY A 222 7.41 2.08 -20.06
C GLY A 222 7.14 2.50 -21.50
N LYS A 223 8.07 3.24 -22.11
CA LYS A 223 8.01 3.43 -23.57
C LYS A 223 8.03 2.05 -24.22
N PRO A 224 7.09 1.72 -25.13
CA PRO A 224 7.17 0.45 -25.85
C PRO A 224 8.51 0.41 -26.56
N SER A 225 9.34 -0.57 -26.20
CA SER A 225 10.59 -0.85 -26.90
C SER A 225 10.25 -1.05 -28.38
N ALA A 226 10.70 -0.13 -29.22
CA ALA A 226 10.57 -0.25 -30.66
C ALA A 226 11.32 -1.52 -31.09
N ARG A 227 10.57 -2.54 -31.50
CA ARG A 227 11.10 -3.72 -32.18
C ARG A 227 11.62 -3.34 -33.56
#